data_AF-A0A8S3IYS9-F1
#
_entry.id   AF-A0A8S3IYS9-F1
#
_cell.length_a   1.000
_cell.length_b   1.000
_cell.length_c   1.000
_cell.angle_alpha   90.00
_cell.angle_beta   90.00
_cell.angle_gamma   90.00
#
_symmetry.space_group_name_H-M   'P 1'
#
loop_
_entity.id
_entity.type
_entity.pdbx_description
1 polymer ?
#
loop_
_entity_poly.entity_id
_entity_poly.type
_entity_poly.pdbx_seq_one_letter_code
_entity_poly.pdbx_strand_id
1 'polypeptide(L)'
;MEQSTSPPATPTNEAKGPREMRSFLVRVIWEILLVFFLFAFVILFVLKWPDCQRWVHGKALEKIRLAPMSLGNTSWTIPPATTTRAYRLFDIKNYMTIMTDMKSPLMEFRETEPFLFK
;
A
#
# COMPACT_ATOMS: atom_id res chain seq x y z
N MET A 1 -72.24 -43.81 5.19
CA MET A 1 -71.77 -42.51 5.73
C MET A 1 -70.40 -42.27 5.13
N GLU A 2 -70.34 -41.53 4.03
CA GLU A 2 -69.07 -41.22 3.35
C GLU A 2 -68.47 -39.96 3.97
N GLN A 3 -67.26 -40.09 4.51
CA GLN A 3 -66.52 -39.03 5.16
C GLN A 3 -65.73 -38.25 4.10
N SER A 4 -66.28 -37.11 3.68
CA SER A 4 -65.62 -36.18 2.77
C SER A 4 -64.50 -35.44 3.50
N THR A 5 -63.25 -35.78 3.21
CA THR A 5 -62.06 -35.04 3.68
C THR A 5 -61.67 -33.99 2.64
N SER A 6 -61.79 -32.72 3.00
CA SER A 6 -61.32 -31.59 2.20
C SER A 6 -59.78 -31.58 2.13
N PRO A 7 -59.17 -31.18 1.00
CA PRO A 7 -57.72 -31.12 0.88
C PRO A 7 -57.12 -29.99 1.75
N PRO A 8 -55.87 -30.11 2.21
CA PRO A 8 -55.21 -29.07 3.00
C PRO A 8 -55.04 -27.81 2.16
N ALA A 9 -55.31 -26.65 2.76
CA ALA A 9 -55.13 -25.36 2.14
C ALA A 9 -53.66 -25.16 1.70
N THR A 10 -53.46 -24.92 0.41
CA THR A 10 -52.17 -24.52 -0.18
C THR A 10 -51.68 -23.23 0.50
N PRO A 11 -50.42 -23.14 0.96
CA PRO A 11 -49.89 -21.90 1.50
C PRO A 11 -49.79 -20.88 0.36
N THR A 12 -50.64 -19.87 0.41
CA THR A 12 -50.60 -18.71 -0.48
C THR A 12 -49.33 -17.93 -0.12
N ASN A 13 -48.26 -18.10 -0.91
CA ASN A 13 -47.14 -17.16 -0.90
C ASN A 13 -47.67 -15.86 -1.50
N GLU A 14 -48.22 -14.99 -0.66
CA GLU A 14 -48.52 -13.61 -1.04
C GLU A 14 -47.20 -12.96 -1.47
N ALA A 15 -47.05 -12.75 -2.77
CA ALA A 15 -45.99 -11.92 -3.31
C ALA A 15 -46.21 -10.51 -2.76
N LYS A 16 -45.39 -10.11 -1.77
CA LYS A 16 -45.40 -8.77 -1.18
C LYS A 16 -45.46 -7.73 -2.30
N GLY A 17 -46.46 -6.83 -2.22
CA GLY A 17 -46.67 -5.81 -3.24
C GLY A 17 -45.42 -4.94 -3.47
N PRO A 18 -45.28 -4.31 -4.65
CA PRO A 18 -44.07 -3.59 -5.04
C PRO A 18 -43.68 -2.44 -4.09
N ARG A 19 -44.64 -1.88 -3.33
CA ARG A 19 -44.37 -0.87 -2.29
C ARG A 19 -43.74 -1.45 -1.03
N GLU A 20 -44.13 -2.65 -0.62
CA GLU A 20 -43.59 -3.31 0.59
C GLU A 20 -42.20 -3.88 0.37
N MET A 21 -41.92 -4.42 -0.83
CA MET A 21 -40.56 -4.83 -1.22
C MET A 21 -39.58 -3.66 -1.18
N ARG A 22 -39.98 -2.46 -1.63
CA ARG A 22 -39.14 -1.26 -1.60
C ARG A 22 -38.82 -0.81 -0.17
N SER A 23 -39.81 -0.84 0.71
CA SER A 23 -39.62 -0.50 2.13
C SER A 23 -38.69 -1.50 2.83
N PHE A 24 -38.86 -2.79 2.55
CA PHE A 24 -38.01 -3.86 3.08
C PHE A 24 -36.56 -3.72 2.60
N LEU A 25 -36.33 -3.49 1.30
CA LEU A 25 -34.99 -3.32 0.73
C LEU A 25 -34.24 -2.13 1.35
N VAL A 26 -34.93 -0.99 1.52
CA VAL A 26 -34.34 0.22 2.13
C VAL A 26 -33.91 -0.05 3.58
N ARG A 27 -34.72 -0.79 4.35
CA ARG A 27 -34.39 -1.17 5.72
C ARG A 27 -33.16 -2.08 5.79
N VAL A 28 -33.08 -3.09 4.92
CA VAL A 28 -31.92 -4.00 4.84
C VAL A 28 -30.65 -3.22 4.48
N ILE A 29 -30.71 -2.32 3.49
CA ILE A 29 -29.57 -1.48 3.11
C ILE A 29 -29.13 -0.62 4.30
N TRP A 30 -30.08 -0.02 5.03
CA TRP A 30 -29.77 0.78 6.21
C TRP A 30 -29.09 -0.02 7.32
N GLU A 31 -29.58 -1.24 7.60
CA GLU A 31 -28.98 -2.14 8.60
C GLU A 31 -27.55 -2.56 8.19
N ILE A 32 -27.32 -2.88 6.91
CA ILE A 32 -25.98 -3.20 6.41
C ILE A 32 -25.03 -2.00 6.54
N LEU A 33 -25.49 -0.81 6.17
CA LEU A 33 -24.71 0.43 6.31
C LEU A 33 -24.38 0.69 7.78
N LEU A 34 -25.33 0.48 8.69
CA LEU A 34 -25.15 0.69 10.12
C LEU A 34 -24.12 -0.30 10.71
N VAL A 35 -24.18 -1.58 10.32
CA VAL A 35 -23.18 -2.58 10.71
C VAL A 35 -21.80 -2.20 10.18
N PHE A 36 -21.69 -1.77 8.92
CA PHE A 36 -20.43 -1.32 8.34
C PHE A 36 -19.87 -0.10 9.08
N PHE A 37 -20.72 0.88 9.42
CA PHE A 37 -20.33 2.06 10.19
C PHE A 37 -19.85 1.69 11.59
N LEU A 38 -20.54 0.79 12.29
CA LEU A 38 -20.12 0.31 13.61
C LEU A 38 -18.77 -0.42 13.54
N PHE A 39 -18.59 -1.27 12.54
CA PHE A 39 -17.33 -1.98 12.32
C PHE A 39 -16.17 -1.01 12.03
N ALA A 40 -16.38 -0.05 11.14
CA ALA A 40 -15.40 0.99 10.83
C ALA A 40 -15.08 1.85 12.06
N PHE A 41 -16.10 2.20 12.87
CA PHE A 41 -15.92 2.94 14.12
C PHE A 41 -15.07 2.15 15.13
N VAL A 42 -15.34 0.85 15.30
CA VAL A 42 -14.53 -0.01 16.17
C VAL A 42 -13.09 -0.09 15.68
N ILE A 43 -12.85 -0.27 14.37
CA ILE A 43 -11.49 -0.28 13.81
C ILE A 43 -10.79 1.05 14.07
N LEU A 44 -11.44 2.18 13.79
CA LEU A 44 -10.85 3.50 14.01
C LEU A 44 -10.57 3.75 15.49
N PHE A 45 -11.45 3.33 16.38
CA PHE A 45 -11.28 3.44 17.82
C PHE A 45 -10.11 2.58 18.32
N VAL A 46 -9.99 1.34 17.85
CA VAL A 46 -8.85 0.45 18.16
C VAL A 46 -7.54 1.01 17.59
N LEU A 47 -7.55 1.53 16.36
CA LEU A 47 -6.37 2.14 15.75
C LEU A 47 -5.95 3.46 16.41
N LYS A 48 -6.89 4.20 17.00
CA LYS A 48 -6.62 5.42 17.79
C LYS A 48 -6.21 5.10 19.23
N TRP A 49 -6.35 3.85 19.66
CA TRP A 49 -5.94 3.43 20.99
C TRP A 49 -4.40 3.46 21.10
N PRO A 50 -3.83 4.27 22.01
CA PRO A 50 -2.37 4.48 22.09
C PRO A 50 -1.57 3.18 22.24
N ASP A 51 -2.10 2.21 23.00
CA ASP A 51 -1.45 0.91 23.21
C ASP A 51 -1.48 0.02 21.97
N CYS A 52 -2.55 0.07 21.17
CA CYS A 52 -2.62 -0.67 19.91
C CYS A 52 -1.62 -0.09 18.91
N GLN A 53 -1.52 1.24 18.82
CA GLN A 53 -0.50 1.90 18.00
C GLN A 53 0.92 1.52 18.43
N ARG A 54 1.22 1.58 19.74
CA ARG A 54 2.52 1.17 20.28
C ARG A 54 2.83 -0.30 20.00
N TRP A 55 1.84 -1.18 20.11
CA TRP A 55 1.99 -2.60 19.83
C TRP A 55 2.28 -2.88 18.35
N VAL A 56 1.49 -2.28 17.43
CA VAL A 56 1.72 -2.39 15.99
C VAL A 56 3.08 -1.82 15.62
N HIS A 57 3.44 -0.66 16.17
CA HIS A 57 4.73 -0.03 15.92
C HIS A 57 5.89 -0.88 16.46
N GLY A 58 5.75 -1.46 17.66
CA GLY A 58 6.72 -2.39 18.24
C GLY A 58 6.93 -3.64 17.38
N LYS A 59 5.85 -4.22 16.84
CA LYS A 59 5.91 -5.37 15.93
C LYS A 59 6.53 -5.03 14.57
N ALA A 60 6.26 -3.83 14.05
CA ALA A 60 6.91 -3.34 12.83
C ALA A 60 8.42 -3.13 13.06
N LEU A 61 8.80 -2.51 14.18
CA LEU A 61 10.20 -2.27 14.55
C LEU A 61 10.96 -3.58 14.82
N GLU A 62 10.32 -4.61 15.36
CA GLU A 62 10.93 -5.93 15.57
C GLU A 62 11.44 -6.54 14.24
N LYS A 63 10.73 -6.31 13.14
CA LYS A 63 11.14 -6.78 11.80
C LYS A 63 12.26 -5.95 11.19
N ILE A 64 12.31 -4.65 11.50
CA ILE A 64 13.25 -3.68 10.92
C ILE A 64 14.54 -3.57 11.75
N ARG A 65 14.50 -3.95 13.04
CA ARG A 65 15.64 -3.91 13.95
C ARG A 65 16.81 -4.71 13.38
N LEU A 66 18.02 -4.19 13.55
CA LEU A 66 19.27 -4.92 13.27
C LEU A 66 19.53 -5.93 14.39
N ALA A 67 18.92 -7.10 14.30
CA ALA A 67 19.10 -8.22 15.22
C ALA A 67 19.40 -9.49 14.42
N PRO A 68 20.14 -10.48 14.99
CA PRO A 68 20.41 -11.74 14.29
C PRO A 68 19.11 -12.38 13.79
N MET A 69 19.10 -12.82 12.52
CA MET A 69 17.95 -13.42 11.81
C MET A 69 16.74 -12.50 11.53
N SER A 70 16.80 -11.20 11.84
CA SER A 70 15.73 -10.28 11.45
C SER A 70 15.80 -9.92 9.96
N LEU A 71 14.65 -9.57 9.37
CA LEU A 71 14.58 -9.10 7.98
C LEU A 71 15.41 -7.84 7.76
N GLY A 72 15.43 -6.93 8.74
CA GLY A 72 16.26 -5.73 8.74
C GLY A 72 17.76 -6.04 8.68
N ASN A 73 18.22 -7.01 9.48
CA ASN A 73 19.62 -7.42 9.47
C ASN A 73 20.00 -8.12 8.15
N THR A 74 19.16 -9.03 7.65
CA THR A 74 19.38 -9.69 6.36
C THR A 74 19.47 -8.66 5.23
N SER A 75 18.53 -7.71 5.17
CA SER A 75 18.51 -6.65 4.15
C SER A 75 19.67 -5.67 4.29
N TRP A 76 20.22 -5.48 5.48
CA TRP A 76 21.40 -4.65 5.70
C TRP A 76 22.68 -5.35 5.22
N THR A 77 22.83 -6.65 5.54
CA THR A 77 23.99 -7.45 5.12
C THR A 77 23.98 -7.76 3.62
N ILE A 78 22.79 -7.96 3.06
CA ILE A 78 22.57 -8.28 1.65
C ILE A 78 21.45 -7.34 1.17
N PRO A 79 21.80 -6.13 0.70
CA PRO A 79 20.83 -5.17 0.19
C PRO A 79 19.97 -5.80 -0.91
N PRO A 80 18.63 -5.73 -0.80
CA PRO A 80 17.74 -6.29 -1.84
C PRO A 80 17.81 -5.49 -3.15
N ALA A 81 18.36 -4.28 -3.11
CA ALA A 81 18.57 -3.43 -4.27
C ALA A 81 20.07 -3.37 -4.63
N THR A 82 20.40 -3.80 -5.84
CA THR A 82 21.73 -3.55 -6.42
C THR A 82 21.85 -2.07 -6.77
N THR A 83 22.81 -1.37 -6.18
CA THR A 83 23.00 0.06 -6.43
C THR A 83 23.99 0.23 -7.57
N THR A 84 23.52 0.65 -8.76
CA THR A 84 24.44 0.98 -9.86
C THR A 84 24.95 2.41 -9.67
N ARG A 85 26.27 2.58 -9.57
CA ARG A 85 26.92 3.89 -9.61
C ARG A 85 27.36 4.21 -11.04
N ALA A 86 27.08 5.42 -11.49
CA ALA A 86 27.52 5.92 -12.79
C ALA A 86 28.58 7.00 -12.59
N TYR A 87 29.80 6.76 -13.06
CA TYR A 87 30.89 7.72 -13.02
C TYR A 87 31.03 8.40 -14.37
N ARG A 88 31.24 9.72 -14.39
CA ARG A 88 31.58 10.48 -15.59
C ARG A 88 32.91 11.17 -15.39
N LEU A 89 33.74 11.15 -16.41
CA LEU A 89 35.01 11.84 -16.41
C LEU A 89 34.90 13.08 -17.30
N PHE A 90 35.61 14.13 -16.93
CA PHE A 90 35.76 15.33 -17.73
C PHE A 90 37.15 15.31 -18.35
N ASP A 91 37.20 15.16 -19.67
CA ASP A 91 38.44 15.17 -20.44
C ASP A 91 38.78 16.60 -20.86
N ILE A 92 39.89 17.14 -20.35
CA ILE A 92 40.30 18.53 -20.58
C ILE A 92 40.97 18.63 -21.95
N LYS A 93 40.36 19.39 -22.87
CA LYS A 93 40.82 19.49 -24.26
C LYS A 93 41.95 20.48 -24.46
N ASN A 94 41.93 21.57 -23.72
CA ASN A 94 42.88 22.67 -23.88
C ASN A 94 43.95 22.71 -22.78
N TYR A 95 44.37 21.54 -22.26
CA TYR A 95 45.32 21.46 -21.15
C TYR A 95 46.66 22.15 -21.45
N MET A 96 47.19 22.02 -22.67
CA MET A 96 48.42 22.71 -23.07
C MET A 96 48.27 24.23 -22.99
N THR A 97 47.17 24.76 -23.54
CA THR A 97 46.88 26.20 -23.53
C THR A 97 46.75 26.73 -22.09
N ILE A 98 46.06 26.01 -21.22
CA ILE A 98 45.93 26.36 -19.78
C ILE A 98 47.30 26.40 -19.10
N MET A 99 48.18 25.45 -19.41
CA MET A 99 49.50 25.35 -18.77
C MET A 99 50.48 26.41 -19.27
N THR A 100 50.30 26.94 -20.49
CA THR A 100 51.24 27.90 -21.12
C THR A 100 50.76 29.35 -21.14
N ASP A 101 49.45 29.59 -21.12
CA ASP A 101 48.87 30.93 -21.19
C ASP A 101 48.04 31.25 -19.93
N MET A 102 48.64 32.02 -19.01
CA MET A 102 48.00 32.48 -17.78
C MET A 102 46.82 33.44 -18.01
N LYS A 103 46.62 33.92 -19.24
CA LYS A 103 45.50 34.80 -19.61
C LYS A 103 44.32 34.07 -20.24
N SER A 104 44.38 32.75 -20.41
CA SER A 104 43.28 31.94 -20.92
C SER A 104 42.44 31.39 -19.76
N PRO A 105 41.27 32.00 -19.43
CA PRO A 105 40.52 31.61 -18.24
C PRO A 105 39.54 30.46 -18.51
N LEU A 106 39.33 30.07 -19.76
CA LEU A 106 38.25 29.15 -20.13
C LEU A 106 38.78 27.72 -20.28
N MET A 107 38.41 26.86 -19.33
CA MET A 107 38.69 25.43 -19.42
C MET A 107 37.68 24.76 -20.36
N GLU A 108 38.17 24.12 -21.41
CA GLU A 108 37.35 23.32 -22.32
C GLU A 108 37.41 21.85 -21.91
N PHE A 109 36.26 21.25 -21.68
CA PHE A 109 36.16 19.84 -21.34
C PHE A 109 35.13 19.11 -22.19
N ARG A 110 35.38 17.82 -22.41
CA ARG A 110 34.42 16.87 -22.99
C ARG A 110 33.99 15.91 -21.89
N GLU A 111 32.69 15.77 -21.71
CA GLU A 111 32.12 14.75 -20.83
C GLU A 111 32.22 13.37 -21.50
N THR A 112 32.70 12.37 -20.76
CA THR A 112 32.69 10.98 -21.22
C THR A 112 31.32 10.35 -21.04
N GLU A 113 31.04 9.28 -21.79
CA GLU A 113 29.92 8.42 -21.45
C GLU A 113 30.08 7.85 -20.02
N PRO A 114 28.94 7.56 -19.33
CA PRO A 114 28.99 7.08 -17.97
C PRO A 114 29.56 5.65 -17.88
N PHE A 115 30.55 5.48 -17.01
CA PHE A 115 31.05 4.17 -16.60
C PHE A 115 30.17 3.62 -15.49
N LEU A 116 29.50 2.50 -15.73
CA LEU A 116 28.58 1.88 -14.77
C LEU A 116 29.32 0.86 -13.90
N PHE A 117 29.21 1.01 -12.58
CA PHE A 117 29.71 0.07 -11.60
C PHE A 117 28.53 -0.48 -10.78
N LYS A 118 28.38 -1.81 -10.72
CA LYS A 118 27.30 -2.49 -9.99
C LYS A 118 27.74 -2.91 -8.61
#